data_AF-A0A9C7FHT9-F1
#
_entry.id   AF-A0A9C7FHT9-F1
#
_cell.length_a   1.000
_cell.length_b   1.000
_cell.length_c   1.000
_cell.angle_alpha   90.00
_cell.angle_beta   90.00
_cell.angle_gamma   90.00
#
_symmetry.space_group_name_H-M   'P 1'
#
loop_
_entity.id
_entity.type
_entity.pdbx_description
1 polymer ?
#
loop_
_entity_poly.entity_id
_entity_poly.type
_entity_poly.pdbx_seq_one_letter_code
_entity_poly.pdbx_strand_id
1 'polypeptide(L)'
;MKKIIAFTFCAFAGTAVFAALPPLTPEQAEAAALAKAKTAYGDRVGAYKLCLAQNKVADQYRVPGTPAPGACTAPPPFTPPVAAAAAPAAPATPAAPAAK
;
A
#
# COMPACT_ATOMS: atom_id res chain seq x y z
N MET A 1 14.79 -21.67 18.94
CA MET A 1 15.55 -20.43 19.22
C MET A 1 16.42 -19.96 18.05
N LYS A 2 17.34 -20.76 17.48
CA LYS A 2 18.24 -20.31 16.37
C LYS A 2 17.51 -19.88 15.08
N LYS A 3 16.42 -20.57 14.72
CA LYS A 3 15.63 -20.30 13.50
C LYS A 3 14.83 -18.99 13.56
N ILE A 4 14.39 -18.59 14.76
CA ILE A 4 13.64 -17.35 14.98
C ILE A 4 14.57 -16.14 14.82
N ILE A 5 15.79 -16.23 15.37
CA ILE A 5 16.82 -15.18 15.28
C ILE A 5 17.19 -14.90 13.81
N ALA A 6 17.37 -15.95 13.00
CA ALA A 6 17.67 -15.81 11.58
C ALA A 6 16.53 -15.13 10.79
N PHE A 7 15.27 -15.46 11.10
CA PHE A 7 14.11 -14.86 10.46
C PHE A 7 13.94 -13.38 10.80
N THR A 8 14.12 -13.01 12.07
CA THR A 8 14.05 -11.60 12.52
C THR A 8 15.19 -10.76 11.94
N PHE A 9 16.40 -11.31 11.79
CA PHE A 9 17.52 -10.58 11.18
C PHE A 9 17.30 -10.31 9.69
N CYS A 10 16.76 -11.30 8.96
CA CYS A 10 16.45 -11.15 7.54
C CYS A 10 15.34 -10.10 7.30
N ALA A 11 14.33 -10.05 8.17
CA ALA A 11 13.28 -9.04 8.11
C ALA A 11 13.81 -7.61 8.37
N PHE A 12 14.75 -7.45 9.31
CA PHE A 12 15.37 -6.16 9.63
C PHE A 12 16.37 -5.68 8.56
N ALA A 13 17.08 -6.60 7.89
CA ALA A 13 17.98 -6.27 6.79
C ALA A 13 17.22 -5.68 5.58
N GLY A 14 15.98 -6.10 5.34
CA GLY A 14 15.13 -5.58 4.26
C GLY A 14 14.76 -4.10 4.42
N THR A 15 14.71 -3.57 5.65
CA THR A 15 14.37 -2.16 5.90
C THR A 15 15.56 -1.20 5.82
N ALA A 16 16.80 -1.72 5.91
CA ALA A 16 18.02 -0.91 5.90
C ALA A 16 18.35 -0.28 4.53
N VAL A 17 17.73 -0.77 3.46
CA VAL A 17 17.99 -0.28 2.09
C VAL A 17 17.32 1.09 1.84
N PHE A 18 16.36 1.51 2.66
CA PHE A 18 15.68 2.81 2.49
C PHE A 18 16.52 4.04 2.85
N ALA A 19 17.68 3.88 3.51
CA ALA A 19 18.48 5.01 3.99
C ALA A 19 19.49 5.57 2.97
N ALA A 20 19.73 4.85 1.85
CA ALA A 20 20.73 5.23 0.84
C ALA A 20 20.21 5.10 -0.59
N LEU A 21 18.89 5.20 -0.81
CA LEU A 21 18.38 5.27 -2.17
C LEU A 21 18.75 6.64 -2.75
N PRO A 22 19.51 6.73 -3.85
CA PRO A 22 19.56 7.96 -4.63
C PRO A 22 18.12 8.38 -4.96
N PRO A 23 17.86 9.69 -5.12
CA PRO A 23 16.52 10.17 -5.45
C PRO A 23 15.98 9.32 -6.61
N LEU A 24 14.80 8.73 -6.41
CA LEU A 24 14.17 7.87 -7.40
C LEU A 24 14.24 8.60 -8.75
N THR A 25 14.87 7.96 -9.74
CA THR A 25 14.79 8.47 -11.10
C THR A 25 13.30 8.62 -11.45
N PRO A 26 12.91 9.58 -12.30
CA PRO A 26 11.50 9.80 -12.63
C PRO A 26 10.77 8.50 -12.99
N GLU A 27 11.44 7.62 -13.75
CA GLU A 27 10.99 6.26 -14.09
C GLU A 27 10.69 5.38 -12.85
N GLN A 28 11.52 5.40 -11.82
CA GLN A 28 11.32 4.60 -10.61
C GLN A 28 10.23 5.19 -9.70
N ALA A 29 10.10 6.52 -9.66
CA ALA A 29 9.03 7.18 -8.93
C ALA A 29 7.66 6.86 -9.54
N GLU A 30 7.57 6.79 -10.87
CA GLU A 30 6.36 6.38 -11.58
C GLU A 30 6.04 4.90 -11.35
N ALA A 31 7.04 4.01 -11.42
CA ALA A 31 6.85 2.59 -11.10
C ALA A 31 6.35 2.39 -9.65
N ALA A 32 6.91 3.14 -8.69
CA ALA A 32 6.48 3.10 -7.30
C ALA A 32 5.05 3.66 -7.11
N ALA A 33 4.70 4.73 -7.81
CA ALA A 33 3.36 5.30 -7.78
C ALA A 33 2.32 4.33 -8.37
N LEU A 34 2.64 3.66 -9.48
CA LEU A 34 1.78 2.61 -10.05
C LEU A 34 1.66 1.40 -9.12
N ALA A 35 2.75 0.97 -8.50
CA ALA A 35 2.72 -0.13 -7.52
C ALA A 35 1.79 0.23 -6.35
N LYS A 36 1.95 1.42 -5.77
CA LYS A 36 1.11 1.91 -4.67
C LYS A 36 -0.36 2.07 -5.07
N ALA A 37 -0.64 2.50 -6.30
CA ALA A 37 -2.00 2.59 -6.81
C ALA A 37 -2.62 1.20 -7.01
N LYS A 38 -1.86 0.21 -7.50
CA LYS A 38 -2.31 -1.18 -7.62
C LYS A 38 -2.57 -1.83 -6.27
N THR A 39 -1.72 -1.59 -5.27
CA THR A 39 -1.95 -2.11 -3.91
C THR A 39 -3.21 -1.51 -3.31
N ALA A 40 -3.35 -0.17 -3.38
CA ALA A 40 -4.55 0.51 -2.88
C ALA A 40 -5.83 0.04 -3.59
N TYR A 41 -5.75 -0.24 -4.89
CA TYR A 41 -6.86 -0.85 -5.63
C TYR A 41 -7.15 -2.28 -5.16
N GLY A 42 -6.11 -3.10 -4.99
CA GLY A 42 -6.23 -4.45 -4.43
C GLY A 42 -6.89 -4.46 -3.06
N ASP A 43 -6.54 -3.51 -2.19
CA ASP A 43 -7.15 -3.36 -0.87
C ASP A 43 -8.65 -3.02 -0.97
N ARG A 44 -9.03 -2.13 -1.88
CA ARG A 44 -10.46 -1.81 -2.14
C ARG A 44 -11.23 -3.03 -2.65
N VAL A 45 -10.64 -3.81 -3.56
CA VAL A 45 -11.24 -5.05 -4.06
C VAL A 45 -11.35 -6.08 -2.93
N GLY A 46 -10.32 -6.22 -2.10
CA GLY A 46 -10.32 -7.09 -0.93
C GLY A 46 -11.44 -6.73 0.06
N ALA A 47 -11.58 -5.45 0.39
CA ALA A 47 -12.65 -4.96 1.26
C ALA A 47 -14.04 -5.23 0.67
N TYR A 48 -14.22 -5.03 -0.64
CA TYR A 48 -15.46 -5.36 -1.33
C TYR A 48 -15.79 -6.86 -1.23
N LYS A 49 -14.82 -7.74 -1.47
CA LYS A 49 -15.02 -9.20 -1.36
C LYS A 49 -15.28 -9.63 0.07
N LEU A 50 -14.63 -9.00 1.05
CA LEU A 50 -14.88 -9.24 2.46
C LEU A 50 -16.32 -8.87 2.84
N CYS A 51 -16.81 -7.71 2.41
CA CYS A 51 -18.21 -7.31 2.60
C CYS A 51 -19.18 -8.35 2.02
N LEU A 52 -18.94 -8.81 0.79
CA LEU A 52 -19.79 -9.84 0.18
C LEU A 52 -19.77 -11.17 0.97
N ALA A 53 -18.61 -11.56 1.48
CA ALA A 53 -18.48 -12.76 2.29
C ALA A 53 -19.25 -12.64 3.62
N GLN A 54 -19.16 -11.49 4.29
CA GLN A 54 -19.91 -11.21 5.51
C GLN A 54 -21.42 -11.23 5.25
N ASN A 55 -21.88 -10.60 4.16
CA ASN A 55 -23.28 -10.61 3.78
C ASN A 55 -23.79 -12.03 3.49
N LYS A 56 -23.01 -12.85 2.79
CA LYS A 56 -23.38 -14.24 2.51
C LYS A 56 -23.60 -15.05 3.78
N VAL A 57 -22.76 -14.86 4.79
CA VAL A 57 -22.93 -15.52 6.10
C VAL A 57 -24.14 -14.95 6.83
N ALA A 58 -24.32 -13.62 6.82
CA ALA A 58 -25.47 -12.97 7.43
C ALA A 58 -26.79 -13.46 6.83
N ASP A 59 -26.86 -13.63 5.51
CA ASP A 59 -28.03 -14.15 4.79
C ASP A 59 -28.29 -15.63 5.13
N GLN A 60 -27.24 -16.45 5.24
CA GLN A 60 -27.37 -17.86 5.57
C GLN A 60 -28.01 -18.08 6.96
N TYR A 61 -27.68 -17.22 7.92
CA TYR A 61 -28.17 -17.33 9.30
C TYR A 61 -29.24 -16.28 9.64
N ARG A 62 -29.81 -15.63 8.63
CA ARG A 62 -30.76 -14.53 8.83
C ARG A 62 -32.04 -15.03 9.48
N VAL A 63 -32.42 -14.40 10.58
CA VAL A 63 -33.71 -14.65 11.23
C VAL A 63 -34.82 -13.90 10.48
N PRO A 64 -35.98 -14.51 10.23
CA PRO A 64 -37.11 -13.84 9.59
C PRO A 64 -37.48 -12.53 10.29
N GLY A 65 -37.75 -11.47 9.50
CA GLY A 65 -38.10 -10.14 10.03
C GLY A 65 -36.93 -9.22 10.33
N THR A 66 -35.69 -9.70 10.26
CA THR A 66 -34.50 -8.84 10.36
C THR A 66 -34.17 -8.16 9.02
N PRO A 67 -33.62 -6.94 9.00
CA PRO A 67 -33.24 -6.26 7.76
C PRO A 67 -32.15 -7.02 6.98
N ALA A 68 -32.12 -6.80 5.66
CA ALA A 68 -31.11 -7.42 4.80
C ALA A 68 -29.71 -6.85 5.11
N PRO A 69 -28.65 -7.64 4.92
CA PRO A 69 -27.29 -7.15 5.09
C PRO A 69 -26.98 -6.00 4.12
N GLY A 70 -26.10 -5.09 4.56
CA GLY A 70 -25.85 -3.80 3.89
C GLY A 70 -25.25 -3.95 2.48
N ALA A 71 -25.47 -2.95 1.62
CA ALA A 71 -24.95 -3.01 0.25
C ALA A 71 -23.42 -2.90 0.20
N CYS A 72 -22.77 -3.83 -0.51
CA CYS A 72 -21.35 -3.74 -0.81
C CYS A 72 -21.16 -2.93 -2.10
N THR A 73 -20.42 -1.82 -2.03
CA THR A 73 -20.13 -1.01 -3.22
C THR A 73 -18.95 -1.59 -3.97
N ALA A 74 -19.15 -1.95 -5.24
CA ALA A 74 -18.07 -2.44 -6.09
C ALA A 74 -17.08 -1.29 -6.38
N PRO A 75 -15.77 -1.52 -6.22
CA PRO A 75 -14.78 -0.52 -6.61
C PRO A 75 -14.85 -0.30 -8.13
N PRO A 76 -14.73 0.96 -8.60
CA PRO A 76 -14.67 1.26 -10.03
C PRO A 76 -13.42 0.61 -10.64
N PRO A 77 -13.40 0.37 -11.96
CA PRO A 77 -12.24 -0.22 -12.63
C PRO A 77 -10.97 0.59 -12.36
N PHE A 78 -9.84 -0.10 -12.21
CA PHE A 78 -8.56 0.55 -11.96
C PHE A 78 -8.16 1.44 -13.12
N THR A 79 -8.08 2.74 -12.88
CA THR A 79 -7.47 3.71 -13.78
C THR A 79 -6.07 4.04 -13.26
N PRO A 80 -5.01 3.77 -14.02
CA PRO A 80 -3.66 4.11 -13.58
C PRO A 80 -3.56 5.63 -13.37
N PRO A 81 -2.99 6.09 -12.24
CA PRO A 81 -2.77 7.51 -12.05
C PRO A 81 -1.84 8.02 -13.14
N VAL A 82 -2.27 9.06 -13.85
CA VAL A 82 -1.41 9.79 -14.80
C VAL A 82 -0.35 10.51 -13.96
N ALA A 83 0.92 10.38 -14.36
CA ALA A 83 2.03 10.99 -13.64
C ALA A 83 1.77 12.50 -13.48
N ALA A 84 1.55 12.95 -12.23
CA ALA A 84 1.60 14.36 -11.92
C ALA A 84 3.07 14.77 -12.01
N ALA A 85 3.40 15.70 -12.90
CA ALA A 85 4.74 16.24 -13.05
C ALA A 85 5.31 16.60 -11.67
N ALA A 86 6.45 16.00 -11.32
CA ALA A 86 7.12 16.29 -10.08
C ALA A 86 7.40 17.80 -10.01
N ALA A 87 6.86 18.47 -8.99
CA ALA A 87 7.27 19.83 -8.68
C ALA A 87 8.80 19.82 -8.44
N PRO A 88 9.58 20.71 -9.08
CA PRO A 88 11.03 20.71 -8.97
C PRO A 88 11.42 20.82 -7.50
N ALA A 89 12.22 19.84 -7.04
CA ALA A 89 12.79 19.86 -5.71
C ALA A 89 13.65 21.13 -5.56
N ALA A 90 13.37 21.92 -4.53
CA ALA A 90 14.21 23.05 -4.17
C ALA A 90 15.64 22.56 -3.89
N PRO A 91 16.67 23.25 -4.39
CA PRO A 91 18.06 22.81 -4.23
C PRO A 91 18.42 22.75 -2.75
N ALA A 92 18.93 21.59 -2.32
CA ALA A 92 19.47 21.42 -0.99
C ALA A 92 20.75 22.26 -0.84
N THR A 93 20.74 23.22 0.09
CA THR A 93 21.95 23.89 0.56
C THR A 93 22.89 22.87 1.19
N PRO A 94 24.17 22.80 0.78
CA PRO A 94 25.14 21.90 1.39
C PRO A 94 25.31 22.21 2.89
N ALA A 95 25.15 21.19 3.74
CA ALA A 95 25.55 21.28 5.14
C ALA A 95 27.09 21.31 5.21
N ALA A 96 27.63 22.33 5.87
CA ALA A 96 29.07 22.47 6.10
C ALA A 96 29.64 21.27 6.88
N PRO A 97 30.87 20.82 6.59
CA PRO A 97 31.47 19.72 7.33
C PRO A 97 31.80 20.17 8.76
N ALA A 98 31.30 19.42 9.74
CA ALA A 98 31.74 19.57 11.12
C ALA A 98 33.19 19.07 11.23
N ALA A 99 34.09 19.97 11.61
CA ALA A 99 35.50 19.70 11.82
C ALA A 99 35.76 19.10 13.21
N LYS A 100 36.62 18.07 13.21
CA LYS A 100 37.46 17.47 14.27
C LYS A 100 36.79 16.87 15.50
#